data_AF-A0A496W1V5-F1
#
_entry.id   AF-A0A496W1V5-F1
#
_cell.length_a   1.000
_cell.length_b   1.000
_cell.length_c   1.000
_cell.angle_alpha   90.00
_cell.angle_beta   90.00
_cell.angle_gamma   90.00
#
_symmetry.space_group_name_H-M   'P 1'
#
loop_
_entity.id
_entity.type
_entity.pdbx_description
1 polymer ?
#
loop_
_entity_poly.entity_id
_entity_poly.type
_entity_poly.pdbx_seq_one_letter_code
_entity_poly.pdbx_strand_id
1 'polypeptide(L)'
;MTKSDFTLNIVGGLIVGLMLMGLAAYLKSFEPIIALVFAVTLAIIGLIWLVMLIKARRNKQQLSKEYTKNYSDLFGTRQKEIRSLVRRIETGQSSAIIGSFESERTSMLDYIRHEDSEQRTKHYGDKGNKLIFSYLDIATLSKKCSQAQFWQYALIALQEKMADENGLTLSKTYQACQDNQFDHFSLDKLIAQLKQENWRLVLMLDRFEELLQRPYLNRPEFFGGLRTLASSRNPSSLVLILTLNNSILQFHHKTKLLNPGSPYLNFMESGQMILGALLEKEIDSLLRQSVRQLSQEDCSFIKEKADGHPYLLHIAATTLWDAYDTGEKEAIKSAEIIFYDQVKVILNNVLHSWSANRCQAFLSLARKLDVSGFKDELYELKKQGFIKKDNHGEWQVCPRVFLDCVTDKTAQELCKK
;
A
#
# COMPACT_ATOMS: atom_id res chain seq x y z
N MET A 1 4.09 -12.58 -0.79
CA MET A 1 4.20 -13.97 -0.33
C MET A 1 3.48 -14.03 0.98
N THR A 2 2.28 -14.60 0.98
CA THR A 2 1.52 -14.83 2.21
C THR A 2 2.21 -15.92 3.04
N LYS A 3 1.83 -16.04 4.31
CA LYS A 3 2.41 -17.04 5.22
C LYS A 3 2.29 -18.47 4.66
N SER A 4 1.24 -18.76 3.87
CA SER A 4 1.12 -20.02 3.13
C SER A 4 2.32 -20.25 2.21
N ASP A 5 2.73 -19.27 1.42
CA ASP A 5 3.77 -19.40 0.39
C ASP A 5 5.17 -19.57 0.99
N PHE A 6 5.45 -18.96 2.15
CA PHE A 6 6.76 -19.06 2.79
C PHE A 6 6.94 -20.35 3.59
N THR A 7 5.90 -20.82 4.31
CA THR A 7 5.93 -22.19 4.86
C THR A 7 5.91 -23.24 3.74
N LEU A 8 5.21 -23.02 2.62
CA LEU A 8 5.28 -23.93 1.47
C LEU A 8 6.70 -23.99 0.88
N ASN A 9 7.45 -22.89 0.88
CA ASN A 9 8.81 -22.86 0.32
C ASN A 9 9.88 -23.45 1.27
N ILE A 10 9.78 -23.24 2.59
CA ILE A 10 10.72 -23.87 3.54
C ILE A 10 10.38 -25.33 3.78
N VAL A 11 9.10 -25.65 4.02
CA VAL A 11 8.65 -27.04 4.16
C VAL A 11 8.82 -27.76 2.82
N GLY A 12 8.53 -27.10 1.70
CA GLY A 12 8.82 -27.62 0.37
C GLY A 12 10.31 -27.87 0.16
N GLY A 13 11.20 -26.94 0.53
CA GLY A 13 12.66 -27.14 0.43
C GLY A 13 13.18 -28.29 1.30
N LEU A 14 12.64 -28.46 2.51
CA LEU A 14 13.03 -29.53 3.44
C LEU A 14 12.46 -30.89 3.03
N ILE A 15 11.21 -30.92 2.54
CA ILE A 15 10.58 -32.12 1.95
C ILE A 15 11.30 -32.50 0.66
N VAL A 16 11.65 -31.55 -0.20
CA VAL A 16 12.43 -31.80 -1.42
C VAL A 16 13.82 -32.30 -1.05
N GLY A 17 14.49 -31.74 -0.03
CA GLY A 17 15.78 -32.22 0.46
C GLY A 17 15.73 -33.66 1.01
N LEU A 18 14.72 -33.99 1.82
CA LEU A 18 14.53 -35.34 2.36
C LEU A 18 14.09 -36.34 1.28
N MET A 19 13.24 -35.92 0.34
CA MET A 19 12.90 -36.72 -0.84
C MET A 19 14.14 -36.96 -1.70
N LEU A 20 14.98 -35.95 -1.94
CA LEU A 20 16.22 -36.10 -2.72
C LEU A 20 17.22 -37.05 -2.04
N MET A 21 17.34 -37.01 -0.72
CA MET A 21 18.18 -37.96 0.03
C MET A 21 17.62 -39.38 0.02
N GLY A 22 16.30 -39.55 0.21
CA GLY A 22 15.63 -40.84 0.10
C GLY A 22 15.69 -41.40 -1.33
N LEU A 23 15.56 -40.54 -2.32
CA LEU A 23 15.65 -40.86 -3.74
C LEU A 23 17.10 -41.24 -4.14
N ALA A 24 18.12 -40.56 -3.63
CA ALA A 24 19.51 -40.94 -3.85
C ALA A 24 19.84 -42.32 -3.25
N ALA A 25 19.26 -42.66 -2.10
CA ALA A 25 19.37 -44.00 -1.52
C ALA A 25 18.59 -45.06 -2.32
N TYR A 26 17.42 -44.71 -2.85
CA TYR A 26 16.57 -45.60 -3.66
C TYR A 26 17.12 -45.84 -5.08
N LEU A 27 17.73 -44.81 -5.69
CA LEU A 27 18.35 -44.88 -7.02
C LEU A 27 19.62 -45.75 -7.07
N LYS A 28 20.25 -46.02 -5.91
CA LYS A 28 21.33 -47.00 -5.80
C LYS A 28 20.89 -48.43 -6.12
N SER A 29 19.59 -48.70 -6.14
CA SER A 29 19.00 -50.03 -6.38
C SER A 29 18.43 -50.21 -7.79
N PHE A 30 18.50 -49.20 -8.66
CA PHE A 30 17.96 -49.26 -10.02
C PHE A 30 19.05 -49.32 -11.09
N GLU A 31 18.71 -49.90 -12.25
CA GLU A 31 19.55 -49.81 -13.43
C GLU A 31 19.80 -48.35 -13.83
N PRO A 32 21.01 -48.02 -14.33
CA PRO A 32 21.43 -46.64 -14.60
C PRO A 32 20.50 -45.89 -15.55
N ILE A 33 19.78 -46.61 -16.43
CA ILE A 33 18.80 -46.05 -17.37
C ILE A 33 17.60 -45.45 -16.63
N ILE A 34 17.07 -46.14 -15.61
CA ILE A 34 15.90 -45.68 -14.86
C ILE A 34 16.25 -44.46 -14.00
N ALA A 35 17.45 -44.46 -13.40
CA ALA A 35 17.96 -43.32 -12.65
C ALA A 35 18.12 -42.07 -13.51
N LEU A 36 18.62 -42.23 -14.74
CA LEU A 36 18.77 -41.13 -15.69
C LEU A 36 17.41 -40.55 -16.11
N VAL A 37 16.44 -41.40 -16.46
CA VAL A 37 15.08 -40.97 -16.85
C VAL A 37 14.41 -40.18 -15.71
N PHE A 38 14.56 -40.65 -14.47
CA PHE A 38 13.99 -39.98 -13.31
C PHE A 38 14.64 -38.60 -13.04
N ALA A 39 15.97 -38.52 -13.13
CA ALA A 39 16.69 -37.25 -12.95
C ALA A 39 16.32 -36.21 -14.01
N VAL A 40 16.19 -36.63 -15.28
CA VAL A 40 15.73 -35.77 -16.38
C VAL A 40 14.31 -35.28 -16.13
N THR A 41 13.41 -36.14 -15.65
CA THR A 41 12.03 -35.78 -15.34
C THR A 41 11.94 -34.73 -14.23
N LEU A 42 12.71 -34.89 -13.15
CA LEU A 42 12.78 -33.90 -12.07
C LEU A 42 13.35 -32.55 -12.55
N ALA A 43 14.38 -32.57 -13.40
CA ALA A 43 14.94 -31.36 -13.98
C ALA A 43 13.91 -30.60 -14.84
N ILE A 44 13.11 -31.32 -15.64
CA ILE A 44 12.03 -30.73 -16.44
C ILE A 44 10.95 -30.12 -15.53
N ILE A 45 10.53 -30.82 -14.47
CA ILE A 45 9.54 -30.30 -13.51
C ILE A 45 10.06 -29.02 -12.83
N GLY A 46 11.33 -29.02 -12.40
CA GLY A 46 11.98 -27.85 -11.81
C GLY A 46 12.04 -26.67 -12.79
N LEU A 47 12.34 -26.93 -14.06
CA LEU A 47 12.37 -25.91 -15.11
C LEU A 47 10.97 -25.34 -15.37
N ILE A 48 9.93 -26.19 -15.44
CA ILE A 48 8.53 -25.77 -15.59
C ILE A 48 8.10 -24.89 -14.41
N TRP A 49 8.43 -25.29 -13.18
CA TRP A 49 8.11 -24.53 -11.98
C TRP A 49 8.82 -23.18 -11.96
N LEU A 50 10.11 -23.14 -12.32
CA LEU A 50 10.88 -21.90 -12.46
C LEU A 50 10.26 -20.97 -13.53
N VAL A 51 9.89 -21.51 -14.69
CA VAL A 51 9.21 -20.75 -15.76
C VAL A 51 7.86 -20.21 -15.27
N MET A 52 7.06 -21.00 -14.56
CA MET A 52 5.81 -20.54 -13.95
C MET A 52 6.05 -19.42 -12.93
N LEU A 53 7.09 -19.52 -12.11
CA LEU A 53 7.41 -18.52 -11.09
C LEU A 53 7.92 -17.22 -11.73
N ILE A 54 8.71 -17.31 -12.80
CA ILE A 54 9.12 -16.17 -13.62
C ILE A 54 7.91 -15.54 -14.32
N LYS A 55 7.00 -16.36 -14.87
CA LYS A 55 5.76 -15.88 -15.52
C LYS A 55 4.83 -15.20 -14.52
N ALA A 56 4.67 -15.75 -13.31
CA ALA A 56 3.90 -15.14 -12.24
C ALA A 56 4.50 -13.80 -11.78
N ARG A 57 5.83 -13.71 -11.68
CA ARG A 57 6.53 -12.43 -11.39
C ARG A 57 6.36 -11.42 -12.52
N ARG A 58 6.47 -11.84 -13.78
CA ARG A 58 6.26 -10.98 -14.96
C ARG A 58 4.81 -10.50 -15.05
N ASN A 59 3.82 -11.37 -14.86
CA ASN A 59 2.41 -10.99 -14.82
C ASN A 59 2.14 -10.01 -13.69
N LYS A 60 2.72 -10.21 -12.49
CA LYS A 60 2.57 -9.27 -11.38
C LYS A 60 3.21 -7.91 -11.69
N GLN A 61 4.37 -7.89 -12.35
CA GLN A 61 5.02 -6.66 -12.81
C GLN A 61 4.25 -5.98 -13.95
N GLN A 62 3.65 -6.73 -14.87
CA GLN A 62 2.82 -6.20 -15.96
C GLN A 62 1.51 -5.63 -15.42
N LEU A 63 0.80 -6.37 -14.56
CA LEU A 63 -0.37 -5.87 -13.84
C LEU A 63 -0.01 -4.60 -13.08
N SER A 64 1.06 -4.61 -12.29
CA SER A 64 1.54 -3.41 -11.59
C SER A 64 1.79 -2.23 -12.53
N LYS A 65 2.47 -2.44 -13.68
CA LYS A 65 2.72 -1.37 -14.66
C LYS A 65 1.44 -0.87 -15.35
N GLU A 66 0.50 -1.75 -15.63
CA GLU A 66 -0.80 -1.42 -16.21
C GLU A 66 -1.69 -0.66 -15.20
N TYR A 67 -1.64 -1.06 -13.93
CA TYR A 67 -2.20 -0.28 -12.82
C TYR A 67 -1.52 1.09 -12.71
N THR A 68 -0.18 1.20 -12.71
CA THR A 68 0.49 2.50 -12.59
C THR A 68 0.16 3.44 -13.75
N LYS A 69 0.03 2.93 -14.98
CA LYS A 69 -0.31 3.72 -16.16
C LYS A 69 -1.77 4.21 -16.13
N ASN A 70 -2.71 3.41 -15.65
CA ASN A 70 -4.11 3.84 -15.55
C ASN A 70 -4.38 4.81 -14.38
N TYR A 71 -3.52 4.82 -13.36
CA TYR A 71 -3.65 5.73 -12.21
C TYR A 71 -2.88 7.05 -12.38
N SER A 72 -1.97 7.18 -13.36
CA SER A 72 -1.28 8.45 -13.59
C SER A 72 -2.24 9.61 -13.85
N ASP A 73 -3.35 9.31 -14.54
CA ASP A 73 -4.37 10.30 -14.90
C ASP A 73 -5.23 10.69 -13.68
N LEU A 74 -5.46 9.71 -12.78
CA LEU A 74 -6.12 9.93 -11.49
C LEU A 74 -5.33 10.91 -10.62
N PHE A 75 -4.00 10.80 -10.58
CA PHE A 75 -3.14 11.71 -9.84
C PHE A 75 -3.05 13.11 -10.48
N GLY A 76 -3.41 13.23 -11.76
CA GLY A 76 -3.67 14.52 -12.41
C GLY A 76 -4.74 15.37 -11.68
N THR A 77 -5.68 14.73 -10.98
CA THR A 77 -6.71 15.45 -10.21
C THR A 77 -6.26 15.85 -8.80
N ARG A 78 -5.20 15.22 -8.25
CA ARG A 78 -4.69 15.45 -6.88
C ARG A 78 -3.42 16.29 -6.80
N GLN A 79 -3.24 17.21 -7.75
CA GLN A 79 -1.99 17.98 -7.90
C GLN A 79 -1.67 18.89 -6.71
N LYS A 80 -2.69 19.32 -5.95
CA LYS A 80 -2.47 20.13 -4.75
C LYS A 80 -1.83 19.29 -3.65
N GLU A 81 -2.38 18.11 -3.41
CA GLU A 81 -1.92 17.19 -2.38
C GLU A 81 -0.55 16.61 -2.73
N ILE A 82 -0.34 16.23 -3.99
CA ILE A 82 0.96 15.77 -4.51
C ILE A 82 2.03 16.86 -4.32
N ARG A 83 1.76 18.11 -4.73
CA ARG A 83 2.70 19.22 -4.51
C ARG A 83 3.02 19.43 -3.03
N SER A 84 2.03 19.25 -2.15
CA SER A 84 2.24 19.33 -0.71
C SER A 84 3.17 18.21 -0.21
N LEU A 85 2.96 16.96 -0.64
CA LEU A 85 3.85 15.85 -0.32
C LEU A 85 5.27 16.06 -0.84
N VAL A 86 5.41 16.43 -2.11
CA VAL A 86 6.70 16.73 -2.75
C VAL A 86 7.45 17.81 -1.96
N ARG A 87 6.79 18.93 -1.65
CA ARG A 87 7.40 20.02 -0.89
C ARG A 87 7.85 19.57 0.51
N ARG A 88 7.10 18.69 1.16
CA ARG A 88 7.48 18.12 2.46
C ARG A 88 8.71 17.23 2.35
N ILE A 89 8.78 16.38 1.33
CA ILE A 89 9.96 15.58 1.02
C ILE A 89 11.19 16.48 0.79
N GLU A 90 11.04 17.55 0.01
CA GLU A 90 12.11 18.52 -0.27
C GLU A 90 12.58 19.30 0.96
N THR A 91 11.70 19.52 1.92
CA THR A 91 12.00 20.24 3.17
C THR A 91 12.39 19.30 4.32
N GLY A 92 12.48 17.99 4.08
CA GLY A 92 12.86 17.02 5.10
C GLY A 92 11.76 16.75 6.12
N GLN A 93 10.50 16.99 5.77
CA GLN A 93 9.33 16.76 6.63
C GLN A 93 8.65 15.45 6.27
N SER A 94 8.28 14.69 7.30
CA SER A 94 7.54 13.43 7.13
C SER A 94 6.04 13.66 6.93
N SER A 95 5.37 12.70 6.31
CA SER A 95 3.96 12.77 5.94
C SER A 95 3.25 11.43 6.11
N ALA A 96 1.92 11.46 6.19
CA ALA A 96 1.09 10.27 6.21
C ALA A 96 0.01 10.36 5.12
N ILE A 97 -0.18 9.27 4.38
CA ILE A 97 -1.23 9.10 3.37
C ILE A 97 -2.30 8.21 3.97
N ILE A 98 -3.47 8.77 4.24
CA ILE A 98 -4.59 8.12 4.91
C ILE A 98 -5.68 7.88 3.88
N GLY A 99 -6.18 6.66 3.76
CA GLY A 99 -7.26 6.33 2.84
C GLY A 99 -7.81 4.95 3.13
N SER A 100 -9.04 4.64 2.73
CA SER A 100 -9.61 3.31 2.99
C SER A 100 -9.19 2.25 1.98
N PHE A 101 -8.95 2.63 0.73
CA PHE A 101 -8.53 1.69 -0.32
C PHE A 101 -7.01 1.55 -0.35
N GLU A 102 -6.53 0.33 -0.16
CA GLU A 102 -5.10 0.01 -0.16
C GLU A 102 -4.45 0.37 -1.49
N SER A 103 -5.07 -0.03 -2.60
CA SER A 103 -4.62 0.25 -3.97
C SER A 103 -4.31 1.73 -4.19
N GLU A 104 -5.18 2.64 -3.77
CA GLU A 104 -4.95 4.08 -3.95
C GLU A 104 -3.73 4.58 -3.18
N ARG A 105 -3.53 4.10 -1.95
CA ARG A 105 -2.38 4.51 -1.12
C ARG A 105 -1.08 4.01 -1.74
N THR A 106 -1.04 2.74 -2.14
CA THR A 106 0.12 2.14 -2.81
C THR A 106 0.41 2.84 -4.13
N SER A 107 -0.62 3.10 -4.96
CA SER A 107 -0.43 3.81 -6.22
C SER A 107 0.06 5.25 -6.02
N MET A 108 -0.36 5.94 -4.95
CA MET A 108 0.17 7.26 -4.60
C MET A 108 1.66 7.20 -4.23
N LEU A 109 2.07 6.17 -3.48
CA LEU A 109 3.49 5.92 -3.19
C LEU A 109 4.27 5.67 -4.49
N ASP A 110 3.78 4.81 -5.37
CA ASP A 110 4.44 4.55 -6.65
C ASP A 110 4.56 5.81 -7.51
N TYR A 111 3.52 6.63 -7.53
CA TYR A 111 3.51 7.90 -8.24
C TYR A 111 4.58 8.86 -7.70
N ILE A 112 4.66 9.11 -6.39
CA ILE A 112 5.66 10.05 -5.86
C ILE A 112 7.10 9.52 -5.94
N ARG A 113 7.28 8.19 -6.01
CA ARG A 113 8.60 7.54 -6.09
C ARG A 113 9.27 7.72 -7.45
N HIS A 114 8.50 7.67 -8.54
CA HIS A 114 8.93 7.65 -9.95
C HIS A 114 10.39 7.21 -10.20
N GLU A 115 10.57 5.94 -10.57
CA GLU A 115 11.89 5.41 -10.96
C GLU A 115 12.45 6.12 -12.21
N ASP A 116 11.57 6.62 -13.07
CA ASP A 116 11.92 7.37 -14.27
C ASP A 116 12.59 8.72 -13.92
N SER A 117 13.76 8.97 -14.51
CA SER A 117 14.57 10.16 -14.25
C SER A 117 13.93 11.46 -14.72
N GLU A 118 13.14 11.42 -15.80
CA GLU A 118 12.47 12.62 -16.35
C GLU A 118 11.31 13.03 -15.44
N GLN A 119 10.47 12.08 -15.03
CA GLN A 119 9.38 12.35 -14.10
C GLN A 119 9.89 12.80 -12.72
N ARG A 120 10.98 12.21 -12.25
CA ARG A 120 11.62 12.61 -10.99
C ARG A 120 12.18 14.04 -11.06
N THR A 121 12.77 14.42 -12.20
CA THR A 121 13.21 15.80 -12.44
C THR A 121 12.02 16.77 -12.49
N LYS A 122 10.90 16.36 -13.08
CA LYS A 122 9.67 17.17 -13.10
C LYS A 122 9.12 17.45 -11.69
N HIS A 123 9.19 16.48 -10.77
CA HIS A 123 8.67 16.65 -9.42
C HIS A 123 9.66 17.32 -8.46
N TYR A 124 10.94 16.97 -8.52
CA TYR A 124 11.93 17.36 -7.51
C TYR A 124 13.05 18.26 -8.06
N GLY A 125 13.04 18.58 -9.35
CA GLY A 125 14.09 19.34 -10.02
C GLY A 125 15.47 18.71 -9.83
N ASP A 126 16.50 19.55 -9.72
CA ASP A 126 17.90 19.14 -9.53
C ASP A 126 18.13 18.37 -8.23
N LYS A 127 17.23 18.51 -7.24
CA LYS A 127 17.33 17.80 -5.96
C LYS A 127 16.95 16.32 -6.08
N GLY A 128 16.25 15.92 -7.15
CA GLY A 128 15.79 14.54 -7.35
C GLY A 128 16.92 13.50 -7.29
N ASN A 129 18.12 13.86 -7.75
CA ASN A 129 19.29 12.98 -7.73
C ASN A 129 19.87 12.76 -6.33
N LYS A 130 19.51 13.61 -5.36
CA LYS A 130 19.91 13.52 -3.95
C LYS A 130 18.85 12.84 -3.07
N LEU A 131 17.71 12.49 -3.65
CA LEU A 131 16.65 11.75 -2.98
C LEU A 131 16.81 10.25 -3.27
N ILE A 132 16.84 9.46 -2.21
CA ILE A 132 16.91 8.01 -2.27
C ILE A 132 15.58 7.48 -1.76
N PHE A 133 14.75 6.96 -2.65
CA PHE A 133 13.46 6.39 -2.28
C PHE A 133 13.63 4.92 -1.94
N SER A 134 13.26 4.55 -0.71
CA SER A 134 13.19 3.17 -0.27
C SER A 134 11.75 2.82 0.05
N TYR A 135 11.21 1.85 -0.67
CA TYR A 135 9.84 1.39 -0.50
C TYR A 135 9.82 0.06 0.26
N LEU A 136 9.01 -0.01 1.31
CA LEU A 136 8.80 -1.23 2.07
C LEU A 136 7.33 -1.43 2.39
N ASP A 137 6.78 -2.53 1.89
CA ASP A 137 5.45 -2.98 2.20
C ASP A 137 5.45 -3.83 3.47
N ILE A 138 4.92 -3.27 4.57
CA ILE A 138 4.99 -3.88 5.88
C ILE A 138 4.29 -5.24 5.91
N ALA A 139 3.23 -5.48 5.13
CA ALA A 139 2.53 -6.76 5.18
C ALA A 139 3.39 -7.91 4.62
N THR A 140 4.40 -7.62 3.78
CA THR A 140 5.30 -8.62 3.23
C THR A 140 6.35 -9.13 4.22
N LEU A 141 6.59 -8.40 5.30
CA LEU A 141 7.57 -8.78 6.31
C LEU A 141 7.15 -10.07 7.03
N SER A 142 8.13 -10.83 7.53
CA SER A 142 7.85 -11.97 8.41
C SER A 142 7.33 -11.49 9.77
N LYS A 143 6.40 -12.23 10.41
CA LYS A 143 5.96 -11.91 11.79
C LYS A 143 7.12 -11.98 12.80
N LYS A 144 8.21 -12.68 12.45
CA LYS A 144 9.45 -12.79 13.23
C LYS A 144 10.53 -11.79 12.78
N CYS A 145 10.21 -10.85 11.90
CA CYS A 145 11.17 -9.86 11.42
C CYS A 145 11.67 -9.02 12.61
N SER A 146 12.97 -9.06 12.86
CA SER A 146 13.62 -8.24 13.89
C SER A 146 13.77 -6.79 13.43
N GLN A 147 14.10 -5.88 14.36
CA GLN A 147 14.38 -4.48 14.01
C GLN A 147 15.59 -4.37 13.06
N ALA A 148 16.64 -5.16 13.31
CA ALA A 148 17.82 -5.21 12.43
C ALA A 148 17.45 -5.64 11.00
N GLN A 149 16.62 -6.68 10.86
CA GLN A 149 16.13 -7.15 9.55
C GLN A 149 15.25 -6.11 8.86
N PHE A 150 14.37 -5.42 9.63
CA PHE A 150 13.59 -4.31 9.09
C PHE A 150 14.48 -3.24 8.47
N TRP A 151 15.52 -2.79 9.20
CA TRP A 151 16.44 -1.77 8.71
C TRP A 151 17.29 -2.26 7.54
N GLN A 152 17.69 -3.53 7.54
CA GLN A 152 18.36 -4.13 6.39
C GLN A 152 17.50 -4.03 5.13
N TYR A 153 16.19 -4.33 5.21
CA TYR A 153 15.28 -4.18 4.07
C TYR A 153 15.03 -2.71 3.71
N ALA A 154 14.83 -1.86 4.72
CA ALA A 154 14.54 -0.43 4.54
C ALA A 154 15.72 0.35 3.94
N LEU A 155 16.95 -0.15 4.02
CA LEU A 155 18.15 0.53 3.55
C LEU A 155 18.73 -0.06 2.26
N ILE A 156 18.07 -1.03 1.61
CA ILE A 156 18.55 -1.65 0.36
C ILE A 156 18.82 -0.58 -0.72
N ALA A 157 17.86 0.32 -0.96
CA ALA A 157 18.01 1.36 -1.99
C ALA A 157 19.18 2.32 -1.70
N LEU A 158 19.49 2.56 -0.41
CA LEU A 158 20.67 3.34 -0.02
C LEU A 158 21.95 2.56 -0.33
N GLN A 159 21.99 1.26 -0.03
CA GLN A 159 23.12 0.39 -0.33
C GLN A 159 23.40 0.33 -1.83
N GLU A 160 22.37 0.18 -2.67
CA GLU A 160 22.49 0.17 -4.13
C GLU A 160 23.04 1.51 -4.63
N LYS A 161 22.50 2.64 -4.15
CA LYS A 161 22.97 3.98 -4.53
C LYS A 161 24.45 4.23 -4.18
N MET A 162 24.92 3.70 -3.05
CA MET A 162 26.32 3.77 -2.65
C MET A 162 27.24 2.84 -3.45
N ALA A 163 26.71 1.80 -4.10
CA ALA A 163 27.53 0.97 -4.98
C ALA A 163 27.80 1.69 -6.32
N ASP A 164 26.85 2.52 -6.77
CA ASP A 164 26.97 3.32 -7.99
C ASP A 164 27.84 4.57 -7.81
N GLU A 165 27.88 5.15 -6.61
CA GLU A 165 28.66 6.35 -6.28
C GLU A 165 29.81 5.99 -5.34
N ASN A 166 31.06 6.34 -5.70
CA ASN A 166 32.28 6.03 -4.92
C ASN A 166 32.41 6.80 -3.58
N GLY A 167 31.36 6.83 -2.76
CA GLY A 167 31.28 7.47 -1.45
C GLY A 167 31.90 6.62 -0.33
N LEU A 168 33.22 6.72 -0.16
CA LEU A 168 33.98 5.95 0.84
C LEU A 168 33.50 6.15 2.29
N THR A 169 33.09 7.36 2.68
CA THR A 169 32.73 7.68 4.08
C THR A 169 31.35 7.16 4.47
N LEU A 170 30.35 7.37 3.63
CA LEU A 170 28.99 6.88 3.85
C LEU A 170 28.95 5.34 3.85
N SER A 171 29.67 4.71 2.92
CA SER A 171 29.81 3.24 2.86
C SER A 171 30.40 2.65 4.14
N LYS A 172 31.47 3.26 4.70
CA LYS A 172 32.03 2.87 6.00
C LYS A 172 31.03 3.01 7.14
N THR A 173 30.25 4.10 7.14
CA THR A 173 29.24 4.36 8.17
C THR A 173 28.11 3.33 8.09
N TYR A 174 27.68 2.97 6.88
CA TYR A 174 26.69 1.93 6.66
C TYR A 174 27.19 0.54 7.09
N GLN A 175 28.43 0.18 6.76
CA GLN A 175 29.04 -1.07 7.22
C GLN A 175 29.07 -1.15 8.76
N ALA A 176 29.48 -0.06 9.42
CA ALA A 176 29.43 0.03 10.88
C ALA A 176 27.99 -0.14 11.43
N CYS A 177 26.97 0.34 10.73
CA CYS A 177 25.57 0.07 11.10
C CYS A 177 25.23 -1.41 10.98
N GLN A 178 25.63 -2.06 9.88
CA GLN A 178 25.40 -3.49 9.67
C GLN A 178 26.06 -4.32 10.77
N ASP A 179 27.31 -4.02 11.10
CA ASP A 179 28.08 -4.73 12.13
C ASP A 179 27.44 -4.58 13.52
N ASN A 180 26.83 -3.42 13.81
CA ASN A 180 26.07 -3.14 15.03
C ASN A 180 24.58 -3.48 14.92
N GLN A 181 24.19 -4.32 13.94
CA GLN A 181 22.83 -4.80 13.74
C GLN A 181 21.77 -3.67 13.64
N PHE A 182 22.15 -2.53 13.09
CA PHE A 182 21.32 -1.34 12.96
C PHE A 182 20.69 -0.89 14.28
N ASP A 183 21.48 -0.85 15.35
CA ASP A 183 21.05 -0.21 16.59
C ASP A 183 20.73 1.28 16.40
N HIS A 184 20.06 1.88 17.38
CA HIS A 184 19.60 3.27 17.26
C HIS A 184 20.76 4.27 17.08
N PHE A 185 21.89 4.04 17.75
CA PHE A 185 23.03 4.95 17.72
C PHE A 185 23.76 4.92 16.37
N SER A 186 23.97 3.74 15.81
CA SER A 186 24.58 3.58 14.49
C SER A 186 23.68 4.17 13.40
N LEU A 187 22.36 3.92 13.46
CA LEU A 187 21.40 4.54 12.55
C LEU A 187 21.42 6.08 12.63
N ASP A 188 21.48 6.65 13.84
CA ASP A 188 21.55 8.10 14.01
C ASP A 188 22.80 8.70 13.34
N LYS A 189 23.96 8.03 13.50
CA LYS A 189 25.20 8.39 12.79
C LYS A 189 25.05 8.30 11.27
N LEU A 190 24.42 7.25 10.76
CA LEU A 190 24.16 7.11 9.33
C LEU A 190 23.29 8.26 8.79
N ILE A 191 22.21 8.61 9.48
CA ILE A 191 21.35 9.74 9.08
C ILE A 191 22.10 11.07 9.16
N ALA A 192 22.99 11.24 10.15
CA ALA A 192 23.87 12.41 10.23
C ALA A 192 24.84 12.47 9.04
N GLN A 193 25.42 11.34 8.64
CA GLN A 193 26.32 11.26 7.48
C GLN A 193 25.57 11.58 6.18
N LEU A 194 24.36 11.05 5.98
CA LEU A 194 23.51 11.41 4.83
C LEU A 194 23.32 12.92 4.72
N LYS A 195 23.12 13.61 5.84
CA LYS A 195 23.00 15.07 5.86
C LYS A 195 24.27 15.77 5.39
N GLN A 196 25.45 15.29 5.81
CA GLN A 196 26.73 15.86 5.41
C GLN A 196 26.98 15.68 3.90
N GLU A 197 26.59 14.53 3.35
CA GLU A 197 26.68 14.21 1.92
C GLU A 197 25.58 14.91 1.08
N ASN A 198 24.71 15.69 1.72
CA ASN A 198 23.52 16.31 1.13
C ASN A 198 22.59 15.28 0.45
N TRP A 199 22.49 14.09 1.02
CA TRP A 199 21.55 13.04 0.62
C TRP A 199 20.36 13.01 1.56
N ARG A 200 19.21 12.56 1.04
CA ARG A 200 18.02 12.33 1.82
C ARG A 200 17.42 10.98 1.47
N LEU A 201 17.26 10.15 2.49
CA LEU A 201 16.52 8.91 2.41
C LEU A 201 15.03 9.20 2.63
N VAL A 202 14.22 8.85 1.64
CA VAL A 202 12.75 8.88 1.70
C VAL A 202 12.28 7.44 1.90
N LEU A 203 11.99 7.08 3.15
CA LEU A 203 11.51 5.75 3.52
C LEU A 203 9.99 5.73 3.48
N MET A 204 9.45 4.94 2.55
CA MET A 204 8.04 4.81 2.24
C MET A 204 7.53 3.50 2.82
N LEU A 205 6.75 3.58 3.89
CA LEU A 205 6.25 2.41 4.61
C LEU A 205 4.78 2.22 4.29
N ASP A 206 4.49 1.25 3.43
CA ASP A 206 3.13 0.92 3.02
C ASP A 206 2.47 -0.02 4.05
N ARG A 207 1.17 0.17 4.29
CA ARG A 207 0.35 -0.55 5.28
C ARG A 207 0.96 -0.51 6.67
N PHE A 208 1.30 0.69 7.14
CA PHE A 208 2.04 0.87 8.40
C PHE A 208 1.31 0.30 9.62
N GLU A 209 -0.03 0.26 9.61
CA GLU A 209 -0.86 -0.37 10.63
C GLU A 209 -0.55 -1.86 10.87
N GLU A 210 0.00 -2.57 9.88
CA GLU A 210 0.37 -3.97 10.00
C GLU A 210 1.51 -4.19 11.00
N LEU A 211 2.27 -3.15 11.34
CA LEU A 211 3.27 -3.21 12.42
C LEU A 211 2.64 -3.60 13.75
N LEU A 212 1.39 -3.21 14.01
CA LEU A 212 0.69 -3.53 15.27
C LEU A 212 0.51 -5.04 15.46
N GLN A 213 0.53 -5.82 14.37
CA GLN A 213 0.42 -7.28 14.41
C GLN A 213 1.78 -8.00 14.46
N ARG A 214 2.90 -7.26 14.59
CA ARG A 214 4.27 -7.78 14.53
C ARG A 214 4.97 -7.63 15.88
N PRO A 215 5.01 -8.65 16.75
CA PRO A 215 5.49 -8.52 18.14
C PRO A 215 6.93 -8.01 18.32
N TYR A 216 7.80 -8.20 17.31
CA TYR A 216 9.19 -7.74 17.35
C TYR A 216 9.37 -6.27 16.94
N LEU A 217 8.42 -5.73 16.18
CA LEU A 217 8.41 -4.34 15.73
C LEU A 217 7.38 -3.48 16.47
N ASN A 218 6.31 -4.09 17.00
CA ASN A 218 5.29 -3.44 17.82
C ASN A 218 5.81 -3.18 19.24
N ARG A 219 6.89 -2.40 19.35
CA ARG A 219 7.58 -2.12 20.61
C ARG A 219 7.95 -0.65 20.72
N PRO A 220 8.04 -0.10 21.94
CA PRO A 220 8.36 1.31 22.12
C PRO A 220 9.69 1.74 21.52
N GLU A 221 10.70 0.88 21.57
CA GLU A 221 12.03 1.17 21.05
C GLU A 221 12.00 1.38 19.53
N PHE A 222 11.19 0.59 18.81
CA PHE A 222 11.07 0.70 17.36
C PHE A 222 10.37 1.99 16.93
N PHE A 223 9.15 2.24 17.45
CA PHE A 223 8.40 3.44 17.11
C PHE A 223 9.06 4.73 17.63
N GLY A 224 9.61 4.68 18.84
CA GLY A 224 10.40 5.76 19.41
C GLY A 224 11.64 6.05 18.58
N GLY A 225 12.36 5.00 18.16
CA GLY A 225 13.51 5.10 17.27
C GLY A 225 13.17 5.73 15.92
N LEU A 226 12.10 5.27 15.25
CA LEU A 226 11.63 5.86 13.99
C LEU A 226 11.33 7.35 14.14
N ARG A 227 10.59 7.72 15.20
CA ARG A 227 10.27 9.12 15.48
C ARG A 227 11.53 9.95 15.69
N THR A 228 12.46 9.50 16.54
CA THR A 228 13.70 10.22 16.82
C THR A 228 14.56 10.39 15.56
N LEU A 229 14.74 9.34 14.76
CA LEU A 229 15.52 9.42 13.53
C LEU A 229 14.90 10.40 12.51
N ALA A 230 13.57 10.40 12.38
CA ALA A 230 12.88 11.25 11.41
C ALA A 230 12.69 12.71 11.86
N SER A 231 12.73 13.01 13.17
CA SER A 231 12.42 14.34 13.71
C SER A 231 13.57 15.05 14.43
N SER A 232 14.67 14.36 14.74
CA SER A 232 15.82 14.91 15.47
C SER A 232 16.53 16.08 14.78
N ARG A 233 16.37 16.24 13.46
CA ARG A 233 17.11 17.21 12.65
C ARG A 233 16.17 17.98 11.75
N ASN A 234 16.41 19.28 11.62
CA ASN A 234 15.68 20.14 10.67
C ASN A 234 16.68 20.82 9.71
N PRO A 235 16.57 20.64 8.38
CA PRO A 235 15.78 19.60 7.72
C PRO A 235 16.31 18.19 8.06
N SER A 236 15.42 17.19 8.04
CA SER A 236 15.80 15.79 8.24
C SER A 236 16.37 15.18 6.95
N SER A 237 17.37 14.32 7.10
CA SER A 237 17.87 13.45 6.03
C SER A 237 17.16 12.08 6.00
N LEU A 238 16.29 11.80 6.97
CA LEU A 238 15.32 10.72 6.92
C LEU A 238 13.91 11.30 6.86
N VAL A 239 13.25 11.13 5.72
CA VAL A 239 11.82 11.44 5.55
C VAL A 239 11.04 10.16 5.56
N LEU A 240 10.00 10.10 6.38
CA LEU A 240 9.06 8.99 6.40
C LEU A 240 7.79 9.38 5.64
N ILE A 241 7.33 8.48 4.78
CA ILE A 241 6.01 8.54 4.16
C ILE A 241 5.28 7.27 4.56
N LEU A 242 4.29 7.41 5.43
CA LEU A 242 3.52 6.27 5.93
C LEU A 242 2.19 6.19 5.20
N THR A 243 1.73 5.00 4.83
CA THR A 243 0.32 4.81 4.46
C THR A 243 -0.43 4.16 5.62
N LEU A 244 -1.67 4.62 5.82
CA LEU A 244 -2.53 4.16 6.91
C LEU A 244 -3.98 3.99 6.41
N ASN A 245 -4.63 2.91 6.82
CA ASN A 245 -6.08 2.75 6.64
C ASN A 245 -6.94 3.58 7.63
N ASN A 246 -6.37 3.90 8.78
CA ASN A 246 -7.01 4.59 9.90
C ASN A 246 -6.35 5.95 10.12
N SER A 247 -7.04 6.86 10.81
CA SER A 247 -6.45 8.17 11.11
C SER A 247 -5.24 8.02 12.05
N ILE A 248 -4.33 9.01 12.04
CA ILE A 248 -3.20 9.05 12.97
C ILE A 248 -3.69 8.98 14.43
N LEU A 249 -4.79 9.68 14.74
CA LEU A 249 -5.42 9.66 16.07
C LEU A 249 -5.83 8.23 16.47
N GLN A 250 -6.47 7.48 15.57
CA GLN A 250 -6.84 6.09 15.83
C GLN A 250 -5.61 5.19 16.02
N PHE A 251 -4.55 5.42 15.26
CA PHE A 251 -3.27 4.74 15.45
C PHE A 251 -2.68 5.03 16.85
N HIS A 252 -2.78 6.27 17.33
CA HIS A 252 -2.38 6.66 18.68
C HIS A 252 -3.19 5.96 19.77
N HIS A 253 -4.51 5.86 19.61
CA HIS A 253 -5.33 5.09 20.53
C HIS A 253 -4.89 3.61 20.60
N LYS A 254 -4.60 2.99 19.46
CA LYS A 254 -4.13 1.59 19.39
C LYS A 254 -2.74 1.39 20.02
N THR A 255 -1.90 2.43 20.05
CA THR A 255 -0.53 2.38 20.58
C THR A 255 -0.38 2.98 21.98
N LYS A 256 -1.47 3.52 22.57
CA LYS A 256 -1.44 4.20 23.87
C LYS A 256 -0.90 3.33 25.01
N LEU A 257 -1.20 2.03 25.01
CA LEU A 257 -0.68 1.10 26.02
C LEU A 257 0.85 0.92 25.93
N LEU A 258 1.43 1.11 24.74
CA LEU A 258 2.87 1.03 24.52
C LEU A 258 3.58 2.35 24.84
N ASN A 259 2.84 3.46 24.89
CA ASN A 259 3.41 4.78 25.13
C ASN A 259 2.41 5.68 25.85
N PRO A 260 2.47 5.75 27.19
CA PRO A 260 1.66 6.69 27.94
C PRO A 260 2.11 8.16 27.74
N GLY A 261 3.27 8.39 27.12
CA GLY A 261 3.83 9.72 26.87
C GLY A 261 3.39 10.33 25.54
N SER A 262 4.32 11.02 24.87
CA SER A 262 4.06 11.71 23.60
C SER A 262 3.73 10.71 22.47
N PRO A 263 2.64 10.89 21.70
CA PRO A 263 2.28 10.01 20.60
C PRO A 263 3.40 9.87 19.54
N TYR A 264 3.52 8.67 18.96
CA TYR A 264 4.64 8.33 18.07
C TYR A 264 4.69 9.09 16.75
N LEU A 265 3.54 9.53 16.21
CA LEU A 265 3.41 10.15 14.89
C LEU A 265 2.98 11.62 14.99
N ASN A 266 3.13 12.25 16.17
CA ASN A 266 2.76 13.65 16.38
C ASN A 266 3.45 14.60 15.39
N PHE A 267 4.70 14.30 15.02
CA PHE A 267 5.48 15.06 14.04
C PHE A 267 4.93 15.01 12.60
N MET A 268 3.98 14.11 12.32
CA MET A 268 3.31 13.97 11.01
C MET A 268 1.90 14.56 10.99
N GLU A 269 1.36 15.04 12.12
CA GLU A 269 -0.05 15.48 12.20
C GLU A 269 -0.38 16.59 11.19
N SER A 270 0.54 17.52 10.95
CA SER A 270 0.38 18.59 9.95
C SER A 270 0.58 18.12 8.50
N GLY A 271 1.11 16.90 8.30
CA GLY A 271 1.46 16.29 7.01
C GLY A 271 0.54 15.17 6.59
N GLN A 272 -0.70 15.19 7.07
CA GLN A 272 -1.72 14.21 6.70
C GLN A 272 -2.32 14.56 5.33
N MET A 273 -2.22 13.63 4.40
CA MET A 273 -2.94 13.63 3.13
C MET A 273 -4.07 12.60 3.22
N ILE A 274 -5.32 13.04 3.09
CA ILE A 274 -6.47 12.16 3.10
C ILE A 274 -6.91 11.88 1.67
N LEU A 275 -6.91 10.60 1.28
CA LEU A 275 -7.49 10.11 0.03
C LEU A 275 -8.99 9.93 0.25
N GLY A 276 -9.74 11.01 0.03
CA GLY A 276 -11.21 11.03 0.04
C GLY A 276 -11.82 11.04 -1.36
N ALA A 277 -13.14 11.14 -1.47
CA ALA A 277 -13.82 11.27 -2.77
C ALA A 277 -13.37 12.54 -3.52
N LEU A 278 -13.29 12.41 -4.85
CA LEU A 278 -13.07 13.51 -5.79
C LEU A 278 -14.33 14.38 -5.91
N LEU A 279 -14.13 15.66 -6.20
CA LEU A 279 -15.21 16.58 -6.54
C LEU A 279 -15.76 16.25 -7.93
N GLU A 280 -17.05 16.50 -8.17
CA GLU A 280 -17.68 16.20 -9.45
C GLU A 280 -16.94 16.79 -10.66
N LYS A 281 -16.45 18.03 -10.55
CA LYS A 281 -15.62 18.69 -11.58
C LYS A 281 -14.29 17.96 -11.86
N GLU A 282 -13.73 17.30 -10.86
CA GLU A 282 -12.48 16.53 -10.99
C GLU A 282 -12.76 15.21 -11.68
N ILE A 283 -13.90 14.58 -11.36
CA ILE A 283 -14.40 13.39 -12.07
C ILE A 283 -14.66 13.74 -13.54
N ASP A 284 -15.33 14.86 -13.82
CA ASP A 284 -15.58 15.32 -15.19
C ASP A 284 -14.29 15.54 -15.97
N SER A 285 -13.30 16.19 -15.35
CA SER A 285 -12.00 16.38 -15.97
C SER A 285 -11.32 15.04 -16.28
N LEU A 286 -11.42 14.07 -15.37
CA LEU A 286 -10.81 12.75 -15.53
C LEU A 286 -11.50 11.94 -16.65
N LEU A 287 -12.83 11.92 -16.66
CA LEU A 287 -13.60 11.21 -17.69
C LEU A 287 -13.42 11.84 -19.08
N ARG A 288 -13.19 13.16 -19.17
CA ARG A 288 -12.86 13.81 -20.46
C ARG A 288 -11.46 13.50 -20.98
N GLN A 289 -10.55 13.11 -20.09
CA GLN A 289 -9.16 12.76 -20.44
C GLN A 289 -9.02 11.27 -20.80
N SER A 290 -10.10 10.48 -20.72
CA SER A 290 -10.04 9.06 -21.04
C SER A 290 -9.62 8.85 -22.50
N VAL A 291 -8.74 7.87 -22.72
CA VAL A 291 -8.24 7.50 -24.05
C VAL A 291 -9.39 7.01 -24.95
N ARG A 292 -10.39 6.36 -24.37
CA ARG A 292 -11.61 5.93 -25.06
C ARG A 292 -12.67 7.02 -24.96
N GLN A 293 -13.40 7.25 -26.05
CA GLN A 293 -14.57 8.13 -26.02
C GLN A 293 -15.67 7.48 -25.19
N LEU A 294 -16.08 8.14 -24.11
CA LEU A 294 -17.19 7.72 -23.26
C LEU A 294 -18.47 8.43 -23.70
N SER A 295 -19.56 7.68 -23.79
CA SER A 295 -20.89 8.25 -23.99
C SER A 295 -21.36 9.02 -22.73
N GLN A 296 -22.44 9.80 -22.87
CA GLN A 296 -23.06 10.44 -21.70
C GLN A 296 -23.65 9.41 -20.73
N GLU A 297 -24.13 8.28 -21.24
CA GLU A 297 -24.67 7.17 -20.45
C GLU A 297 -23.55 6.49 -19.66
N ASP A 298 -22.41 6.24 -20.30
CA ASP A 298 -21.20 5.68 -19.68
C ASP A 298 -20.72 6.56 -18.52
N CYS A 299 -20.61 7.87 -18.77
CA CYS A 299 -20.20 8.83 -17.75
C CYS A 299 -21.20 8.86 -16.58
N SER A 300 -22.50 8.75 -16.87
CA SER A 300 -23.55 8.74 -15.85
C SER A 300 -23.46 7.48 -14.99
N PHE A 301 -23.28 6.31 -15.61
CA PHE A 301 -23.04 5.05 -14.93
C PHE A 301 -21.83 5.13 -14.00
N ILE A 302 -20.66 5.54 -14.52
CA ILE A 302 -19.41 5.61 -13.75
C ILE A 302 -19.57 6.56 -12.54
N LYS A 303 -20.14 7.75 -12.76
CA LYS A 303 -20.37 8.74 -11.71
C LYS A 303 -21.33 8.24 -10.64
N GLU A 304 -22.49 7.70 -11.04
CA GLU A 304 -23.50 7.25 -10.10
C GLU A 304 -22.98 6.11 -9.21
N LYS A 305 -22.26 5.16 -9.81
CA LYS A 305 -21.79 3.96 -9.10
C LYS A 305 -20.62 4.23 -8.18
N ALA A 306 -19.69 5.09 -8.58
CA ALA A 306 -18.48 5.36 -7.80
C ALA A 306 -18.59 6.57 -6.86
N ASP A 307 -19.50 7.52 -7.11
CA ASP A 307 -19.75 8.74 -6.33
C ASP A 307 -18.47 9.47 -5.88
N GLY A 308 -17.50 9.55 -6.81
CA GLY A 308 -16.24 10.26 -6.64
C GLY A 308 -15.09 9.47 -6.02
N HIS A 309 -15.29 8.24 -5.56
CA HIS A 309 -14.16 7.44 -5.05
C HIS A 309 -13.22 7.04 -6.19
N PRO A 310 -11.95 7.48 -6.18
CA PRO A 310 -11.01 7.23 -7.28
C PRO A 310 -10.88 5.74 -7.66
N TYR A 311 -10.81 4.85 -6.66
CA TYR A 311 -10.70 3.41 -6.86
C TYR A 311 -11.97 2.82 -7.47
N LEU A 312 -13.13 3.28 -7.02
CA LEU A 312 -14.41 2.80 -7.53
C LEU A 312 -14.68 3.35 -8.93
N LEU A 313 -14.23 4.58 -9.24
CA LEU A 313 -14.27 5.14 -10.59
C LEU A 313 -13.45 4.28 -11.54
N HIS A 314 -12.26 3.84 -11.11
CA HIS A 314 -11.43 2.93 -11.88
C HIS A 314 -12.15 1.60 -12.13
N ILE A 315 -12.70 0.95 -11.09
CA ILE A 315 -13.42 -0.31 -11.24
C ILE A 315 -14.64 -0.17 -12.17
N ALA A 316 -15.42 0.90 -12.02
CA ALA A 316 -16.57 1.16 -12.87
C ALA A 316 -16.15 1.35 -14.35
N ALA A 317 -15.08 2.11 -14.59
CA ALA A 317 -14.57 2.32 -15.94
C ALA A 317 -14.00 1.02 -16.55
N THR A 318 -13.23 0.24 -15.81
CA THR A 318 -12.63 -1.00 -16.32
C THR A 318 -13.68 -2.06 -16.60
N THR A 319 -14.63 -2.25 -15.69
CA THR A 319 -15.73 -3.22 -15.91
C THR A 319 -16.61 -2.85 -17.10
N LEU A 320 -16.82 -1.55 -17.34
CA LEU A 320 -17.52 -1.08 -18.52
C LEU A 320 -16.73 -1.34 -19.80
N TRP A 321 -15.42 -1.07 -19.81
CA TRP A 321 -14.58 -1.35 -20.97
C TRP A 321 -14.47 -2.84 -21.27
N ASP A 322 -14.32 -3.67 -20.24
CA ASP A 322 -14.30 -5.13 -20.40
C ASP A 322 -15.59 -5.61 -21.07
N ALA A 323 -16.75 -5.10 -20.64
CA ALA A 323 -18.04 -5.47 -21.23
C ALA A 323 -18.16 -5.04 -22.71
N TYR A 324 -17.61 -3.88 -23.09
CA TYR A 324 -17.53 -3.47 -24.49
C TYR A 324 -16.58 -4.37 -25.30
N ASP A 325 -15.41 -4.68 -24.74
CA ASP A 325 -14.39 -5.47 -25.42
C ASP A 325 -14.83 -6.94 -25.64
N THR A 326 -15.69 -7.46 -24.76
CA THR A 326 -16.31 -8.79 -24.94
C THR A 326 -17.55 -8.79 -25.85
N GLY A 327 -18.00 -7.63 -26.31
CA GLY A 327 -19.14 -7.50 -27.22
C GLY A 327 -20.50 -7.75 -26.56
N GLU A 328 -20.65 -7.42 -25.28
CA GLU A 328 -21.93 -7.57 -24.56
C GLU A 328 -23.02 -6.66 -25.16
N LYS A 329 -24.21 -7.21 -25.38
CA LYS A 329 -25.35 -6.46 -25.95
C LYS A 329 -25.86 -5.36 -25.02
N GLU A 330 -25.83 -5.63 -23.72
CA GLU A 330 -26.20 -4.69 -22.65
C GLU A 330 -24.97 -4.38 -21.79
N ALA A 331 -23.93 -3.80 -22.40
CA ALA A 331 -22.61 -3.60 -21.77
C ALA A 331 -22.68 -2.93 -20.39
N ILE A 332 -23.48 -1.86 -20.24
CA ILE A 332 -23.66 -1.15 -18.96
C ILE A 332 -24.24 -2.06 -17.87
N LYS A 333 -25.24 -2.87 -18.20
CA LYS A 333 -25.88 -3.77 -17.25
C LYS A 333 -24.96 -4.93 -16.86
N SER A 334 -24.19 -5.45 -17.82
CA SER A 334 -23.15 -6.45 -17.54
C SER A 334 -22.08 -5.87 -16.60
N ALA A 335 -21.60 -4.66 -16.90
CA ALA A 335 -20.65 -3.94 -16.08
C ALA A 335 -21.19 -3.66 -14.66
N GLU A 336 -22.47 -3.32 -14.52
CA GLU A 336 -23.12 -3.08 -13.23
C GLU A 336 -23.07 -4.30 -12.31
N ILE A 337 -23.36 -5.49 -12.84
CA ILE A 337 -23.33 -6.75 -12.08
C ILE A 337 -21.89 -7.03 -11.61
N ILE A 338 -20.92 -6.95 -12.53
CA ILE A 338 -19.51 -7.22 -12.21
C ILE A 338 -18.97 -6.19 -11.22
N PHE A 339 -19.31 -4.91 -11.41
CA PHE A 339 -18.96 -3.83 -10.50
C PHE A 339 -19.49 -4.11 -9.10
N TYR A 340 -20.76 -4.46 -8.96
CA TYR A 340 -21.38 -4.77 -7.68
C TYR A 340 -20.64 -5.88 -6.93
N ASP A 341 -20.37 -7.00 -7.61
CA ASP A 341 -19.71 -8.15 -7.02
C ASP A 341 -18.29 -7.82 -6.52
N GLN A 342 -17.53 -7.05 -7.30
CA GLN A 342 -16.20 -6.58 -6.89
C GLN A 342 -16.26 -5.64 -5.69
N VAL A 343 -17.16 -4.64 -5.74
CA VAL A 343 -17.29 -3.64 -4.68
C VAL A 343 -17.78 -4.26 -3.38
N LYS A 344 -18.66 -5.27 -3.45
CA LYS A 344 -19.11 -6.02 -2.28
C LYS A 344 -17.95 -6.63 -1.51
N VAL A 345 -16.99 -7.25 -2.20
CA VAL A 345 -15.79 -7.82 -1.58
C VAL A 345 -14.92 -6.73 -0.96
N ILE A 346 -14.71 -5.63 -1.68
CA ILE A 346 -13.88 -4.50 -1.21
C ILE A 346 -14.50 -3.87 0.04
N LEU A 347 -15.79 -3.56 0.02
CA LEU A 347 -16.49 -2.94 1.15
C LEU A 347 -16.40 -3.83 2.39
N ASN A 348 -16.58 -5.15 2.25
CA ASN A 348 -16.40 -6.07 3.37
C ASN A 348 -15.00 -5.90 3.98
N ASN A 349 -13.95 -5.95 3.18
CA ASN A 349 -12.57 -5.80 3.67
C ASN A 349 -12.35 -4.45 4.37
N VAL A 350 -12.91 -3.37 3.82
CA VAL A 350 -12.84 -2.04 4.45
C VAL A 350 -13.55 -2.04 5.81
N LEU A 351 -14.77 -2.57 5.90
CA LEU A 351 -15.55 -2.61 7.14
C LEU A 351 -14.85 -3.44 8.24
N HIS A 352 -14.21 -4.57 7.89
CA HIS A 352 -13.45 -5.39 8.84
C HIS A 352 -12.25 -4.63 9.43
N SER A 353 -11.68 -3.68 8.68
CA SER A 353 -10.55 -2.86 9.14
C SER A 353 -10.93 -1.77 10.14
N TRP A 354 -12.22 -1.41 10.22
CA TRP A 354 -12.70 -0.31 11.04
C TRP A 354 -12.80 -0.65 12.55
N SER A 355 -12.91 0.38 13.37
CA SER A 355 -13.34 0.23 14.77
C SER A 355 -14.81 -0.17 14.84
N ALA A 356 -15.23 -0.80 15.94
CA ALA A 356 -16.63 -1.17 16.16
C ALA A 356 -17.55 0.06 16.05
N ASN A 357 -17.20 1.17 16.70
CA ASN A 357 -17.98 2.40 16.63
C ASN A 357 -18.11 2.96 15.21
N ARG A 358 -17.03 2.96 14.43
CA ARG A 358 -17.07 3.47 13.04
C ARG A 358 -17.92 2.58 12.14
N CYS A 359 -17.81 1.25 12.29
CA CYS A 359 -18.67 0.29 11.61
C CYS A 359 -20.15 0.51 12.00
N GLN A 360 -20.43 0.66 13.29
CA GLN A 360 -21.78 0.91 13.80
C GLN A 360 -22.35 2.25 13.31
N ALA A 361 -21.57 3.33 13.32
CA ALA A 361 -21.97 4.64 12.80
C ALA A 361 -22.41 4.54 11.33
N PHE A 362 -21.58 3.89 10.51
CA PHE A 362 -21.87 3.69 9.09
C PHE A 362 -23.12 2.83 8.86
N LEU A 363 -23.26 1.70 9.56
CA LEU A 363 -24.42 0.83 9.43
C LEU A 363 -25.71 1.47 9.96
N SER A 364 -25.61 2.27 11.03
CA SER A 364 -26.76 3.02 11.57
C SER A 364 -27.23 4.05 10.56
N LEU A 365 -26.30 4.76 9.93
CA LEU A 365 -26.63 5.70 8.85
C LEU A 365 -27.26 5.00 7.64
N ALA A 366 -26.65 3.91 7.17
CA ALA A 366 -27.17 3.13 6.03
C ALA A 366 -28.61 2.65 6.25
N ARG A 367 -28.98 2.36 7.50
CA ARG A 367 -30.32 1.91 7.89
C ARG A 367 -31.26 3.02 8.34
N LYS A 368 -30.85 4.30 8.20
CA LYS A 368 -31.62 5.47 8.64
C LYS A 368 -31.98 5.42 10.15
N LEU A 369 -31.08 4.90 10.96
CA LEU A 369 -31.17 4.92 12.43
C LEU A 369 -30.55 6.20 13.01
N ASP A 370 -30.73 6.45 14.30
CA ASP A 370 -30.10 7.58 14.97
C ASP A 370 -28.56 7.48 14.94
N VAL A 371 -27.92 8.58 14.56
CA VAL A 371 -26.46 8.71 14.45
C VAL A 371 -25.90 9.86 15.30
N SER A 372 -26.72 10.46 16.17
CA SER A 372 -26.35 11.60 17.01
C SER A 372 -25.11 11.35 17.88
N GLY A 373 -24.93 10.12 18.35
CA GLY A 373 -23.79 9.69 19.17
C GLY A 373 -22.46 9.48 18.42
N PHE A 374 -22.43 9.57 17.09
CA PHE A 374 -21.27 9.20 16.27
C PHE A 374 -20.60 10.39 15.57
N LYS A 375 -20.59 11.58 16.19
CA LYS A 375 -20.13 12.82 15.55
C LYS A 375 -18.72 12.71 14.96
N ASP A 376 -17.78 12.14 15.71
CA ASP A 376 -16.39 12.01 15.29
C ASP A 376 -16.22 10.96 14.18
N GLU A 377 -16.91 9.82 14.30
CA GLU A 377 -16.91 8.78 13.28
C GLU A 377 -17.53 9.27 11.96
N LEU A 378 -18.64 10.01 12.00
CA LEU A 378 -19.27 10.59 10.82
C LEU A 378 -18.33 11.61 10.15
N TYR A 379 -17.64 12.43 10.93
CA TYR A 379 -16.68 13.39 10.37
C TYR A 379 -15.52 12.69 9.64
N GLU A 380 -14.99 11.60 10.20
CA GLU A 380 -13.93 10.82 9.55
C GLU A 380 -14.43 10.03 8.34
N LEU A 381 -15.66 9.46 8.41
CA LEU A 381 -16.31 8.83 7.26
C LEU A 381 -16.52 9.83 6.11
N LYS A 382 -16.93 11.08 6.43
CA LYS A 382 -17.09 12.15 5.44
C LYS A 382 -15.78 12.49 4.76
N LYS A 383 -14.71 12.69 5.54
CA LYS A 383 -13.38 12.99 5.00
C LYS A 383 -12.87 11.92 4.03
N GLN A 384 -13.20 10.66 4.32
CA GLN A 384 -12.81 9.52 3.49
C GLN A 384 -13.82 9.24 2.36
N GLY A 385 -14.86 10.06 2.21
CA GLY A 385 -15.86 9.94 1.15
C GLY A 385 -16.93 8.88 1.37
N PHE A 386 -16.99 8.17 2.50
CA PHE A 386 -17.99 7.12 2.73
C PHE A 386 -19.41 7.66 2.95
N ILE A 387 -19.50 8.93 3.34
CA ILE A 387 -20.76 9.61 3.58
C ILE A 387 -20.65 11.06 3.11
N LYS A 388 -21.77 11.67 2.75
CA LYS A 388 -21.87 13.10 2.45
C LYS A 388 -23.11 13.68 3.11
N LYS A 389 -23.17 15.01 3.18
CA LYS A 389 -24.41 15.71 3.52
C LYS A 389 -25.12 16.08 2.23
N ASP A 390 -26.43 15.85 2.18
CA ASP A 390 -27.26 16.31 1.07
C ASP A 390 -27.57 17.81 1.16
N ASN A 391 -28.40 18.29 0.24
CA ASN A 391 -28.81 19.69 0.16
C ASN A 391 -29.62 20.16 1.39
N HIS A 392 -30.19 19.23 2.16
CA HIS A 392 -30.92 19.50 3.40
C HIS A 392 -30.00 19.41 4.64
N GLY A 393 -28.73 19.05 4.45
CA GLY A 393 -27.76 18.89 5.53
C GLY A 393 -27.82 17.52 6.22
N GLU A 394 -28.64 16.61 5.70
CA GLU A 394 -28.81 15.25 6.21
C GLU A 394 -27.70 14.34 5.71
N TRP A 395 -27.27 13.41 6.55
CA TRP A 395 -26.21 12.47 6.21
C TRP A 395 -26.71 11.37 5.27
N GLN A 396 -25.91 11.02 4.27
CA GLN A 396 -26.19 9.94 3.32
C GLN A 396 -24.94 9.11 3.05
N VAL A 397 -25.12 7.81 2.82
CA VAL A 397 -24.03 6.88 2.45
C VAL A 397 -23.60 7.12 1.00
N CYS A 398 -22.29 7.06 0.77
CA CYS A 398 -21.62 7.35 -0.49
C CYS A 398 -20.48 6.33 -0.72
N PRO A 399 -20.40 5.65 -1.88
CA PRO A 399 -21.37 5.66 -2.98
C PRO A 399 -22.63 4.86 -2.66
N ARG A 400 -23.65 5.02 -3.51
CA ARG A 400 -24.93 4.31 -3.40
C ARG A 400 -24.78 2.80 -3.38
N VAL A 401 -23.82 2.24 -4.12
CA VAL A 401 -23.54 0.79 -4.12
C VAL A 401 -23.23 0.23 -2.72
N PHE A 402 -22.70 1.05 -1.82
CA PHE A 402 -22.48 0.61 -0.44
C PHE A 402 -23.79 0.42 0.32
N LEU A 403 -24.80 1.23 0.04
CA LEU A 403 -26.13 1.04 0.62
C LEU A 403 -26.71 -0.30 0.20
N ASP A 404 -26.63 -0.61 -1.10
CA ASP A 404 -27.10 -1.87 -1.68
C ASP A 404 -26.37 -3.08 -1.05
N CYS A 405 -25.05 -2.98 -0.88
CA CYS A 405 -24.24 -4.00 -0.21
C CYS A 405 -24.64 -4.20 1.27
N VAL A 406 -25.05 -3.13 1.96
CA VAL A 406 -25.47 -3.21 3.37
C VAL A 406 -26.87 -3.79 3.52
N THR A 407 -27.78 -3.53 2.57
CA THR A 407 -29.13 -4.11 2.59
C THR A 407 -29.12 -5.63 2.36
N ASP A 408 -28.13 -6.14 1.63
CA ASP A 408 -27.95 -7.56 1.34
C ASP A 408 -27.46 -8.41 2.52
N LYS A 409 -27.01 -7.78 3.63
CA LYS A 409 -26.34 -8.48 4.73
C LYS A 409 -26.84 -8.08 6.10
N THR A 410 -26.76 -9.01 7.05
CA THR A 410 -27.05 -8.69 8.45
C THR A 410 -25.91 -7.87 9.09
N ALA A 411 -26.21 -7.06 10.10
CA ALA A 411 -25.21 -6.23 10.79
C ALA A 411 -24.06 -7.07 11.39
N GLN A 412 -24.43 -8.24 11.90
CA GLN A 412 -23.51 -9.16 12.54
C GLN A 412 -22.53 -9.77 11.55
N GLU A 413 -22.91 -9.94 10.28
CA GLU A 413 -22.01 -10.44 9.24
C GLU A 413 -20.98 -9.39 8.79
N LEU A 414 -21.31 -8.10 8.88
CA LEU A 414 -20.49 -7.01 8.34
C LEU A 414 -19.42 -6.49 9.31
N CYS A 415 -19.65 -6.56 10.63
CA CYS A 415 -18.74 -6.01 11.64
C CYS A 415 -18.04 -7.08 12.51
N LYS A 416 -18.16 -8.38 12.19
CA LYS A 416 -17.48 -9.45 12.95
C LYS A 416 -16.00 -9.48 12.54
N LYS A 417 -15.11 -9.37 13.53
CA LYS A 417 -13.65 -9.37 13.32
C LYS A 417 -13.06 -10.77 13.33
#